data_AF-A0AAW6TE66-F1
#
_entry.id   AF-A0AAW6TE66-F1
#
_cell.length_a   1.000
_cell.length_b   1.000
_cell.length_c   1.000
_cell.angle_alpha   90.00
_cell.angle_beta   90.00
_cell.angle_gamma   90.00
#
_symmetry.space_group_name_H-M   'P 1'
#
loop_
_entity.id
_entity.type
_entity.pdbx_description
1 polymer ?
#
loop_
_entity_poly.entity_id
_entity_poly.type
_entity_poly.pdbx_seq_one_letter_code
_entity_poly.pdbx_strand_id
1 'polypeptide(L)'
;MNRIYSVVKNRDGNMTVASEIAKGAKKGRIVGAIASLSFMLLSNVSYADYIVGNGNNAPNTSTTGADLQKVIVGDNNGYIPQPAKPPATLVYPDSLTVFGSNNTLNKDYYTGEPNSQTVVGSFNELGAMTAGNTVIGQNNNVTCSAGGLVACETASNLTYKGDVGGRNIVIGDTNNVRATTDGFANMLSANPVNGVSNLSNGNNITIGTTNDIYGASNIALGNGVKIGSSSAVTNGIAIGDYSTASADNTVSIGTGSANNRENTVSFGSFRNQRQLTNVAAGTQATDAVNVQQLNSAINQAISATNQANTTAINDQASDINALKQNDIDLQNQIDGLQSNKADKSYVDSQNAAQNSAITANTNKNTQQDTAISNLQATDSSLQNQITANKNTADQQNSTQAQQITDLQNNKADKSALTALETVKYFV
;
A
#
# COMPACT_ATOMS: atom_id res chain seq x y z
N MET A 1 -12.00 90.98 -0.80
CA MET A 1 -11.53 89.64 -0.38
C MET A 1 -10.02 89.68 -0.30
N ASN A 2 -9.42 89.34 0.86
CA ASN A 2 -7.96 89.29 0.96
C ASN A 2 -7.42 88.10 0.16
N ARG A 3 -6.40 88.38 -0.65
CA ARG A 3 -5.72 87.46 -1.58
C ARG A 3 -4.27 87.34 -1.13
N ILE A 4 -3.77 86.12 -0.95
CA ILE A 4 -2.39 85.86 -0.54
C ILE A 4 -1.65 85.28 -1.75
N TYR A 5 -0.43 85.78 -1.99
CA TYR A 5 0.40 85.42 -3.13
C TYR A 5 1.74 84.84 -2.68
N SER A 6 2.18 83.79 -3.37
CA SER A 6 3.52 83.20 -3.29
C SER A 6 4.50 84.16 -3.92
N VAL A 7 5.62 84.41 -3.24
CA VAL A 7 6.68 85.29 -3.71
C VAL A 7 8.00 84.55 -3.60
N VAL A 8 8.68 84.37 -4.73
CA VAL A 8 9.96 83.68 -4.83
C VAL A 8 11.06 84.72 -4.85
N LYS A 9 12.09 84.55 -4.01
CA LYS A 9 13.25 85.43 -3.97
C LYS A 9 14.32 84.87 -4.91
N ASN A 10 14.58 85.60 -5.98
CA ASN A 10 15.55 85.23 -7.00
C ASN A 10 16.96 85.35 -6.39
N ARG A 11 17.98 84.72 -7.01
CA ARG A 11 19.37 84.65 -6.47
C ARG A 11 19.98 86.03 -6.17
N ASP A 12 19.46 87.06 -6.83
CA ASP A 12 19.87 88.47 -6.70
C ASP A 12 19.14 89.22 -5.58
N GLY A 13 18.30 88.53 -4.80
CA GLY A 13 17.60 89.08 -3.65
C GLY A 13 16.27 89.79 -3.94
N ASN A 14 15.82 89.83 -5.20
CA ASN A 14 14.51 90.41 -5.56
C ASN A 14 13.38 89.38 -5.41
N MET A 15 12.25 89.81 -4.85
CA MET A 15 11.07 88.95 -4.71
C MET A 15 10.09 89.15 -5.85
N THR A 16 9.71 88.06 -6.52
CA THR A 16 8.77 88.06 -7.64
C THR A 16 7.55 87.24 -7.26
N VAL A 17 6.34 87.76 -7.49
CA VAL A 17 5.10 87.03 -7.22
C VAL A 17 5.00 85.86 -8.18
N ALA A 18 5.04 84.66 -7.65
CA ALA A 18 5.00 83.43 -8.44
C ALA A 18 3.56 82.96 -8.69
N SER A 19 2.64 83.08 -7.72
CA SER A 19 1.22 82.70 -7.90
C SER A 19 0.30 83.15 -6.76
N GLU A 20 -1.02 83.26 -6.97
CA GLU A 20 -2.01 83.47 -5.89
C GLU A 20 -2.29 82.13 -5.19
N ILE A 21 -2.02 82.06 -3.88
CA ILE A 21 -2.10 80.80 -3.12
C ILE A 21 -3.48 80.62 -2.47
N ALA A 22 -4.14 81.71 -2.06
CA ALA A 22 -5.45 81.61 -1.41
C ALA A 22 -6.26 82.91 -1.45
N LYS A 23 -7.58 82.75 -1.58
CA LYS A 23 -8.58 83.82 -1.46
C LYS A 23 -9.60 83.44 -0.36
N GLY A 24 -9.52 84.11 0.80
CA GLY A 24 -10.52 84.01 1.89
C GLY A 24 -10.32 82.96 3.02
N ALA A 25 -9.17 82.29 3.17
CA ALA A 25 -8.98 81.20 4.15
C ALA A 25 -8.37 81.62 5.52
N LYS A 26 -8.68 80.88 6.62
CA LYS A 26 -8.14 81.09 7.98
C LYS A 26 -6.65 80.65 8.11
N LYS A 27 -5.82 81.40 8.86
CA LYS A 27 -4.33 81.31 8.97
C LYS A 27 -3.68 79.91 9.18
N GLY A 28 -4.31 78.96 9.87
CA GLY A 28 -3.67 77.68 10.25
C GLY A 28 -3.52 76.65 9.12
N ARG A 29 -4.37 76.71 8.09
CA ARG A 29 -4.38 75.79 6.94
C ARG A 29 -3.30 76.12 5.88
N ILE A 30 -2.65 77.27 6.04
CA ILE A 30 -1.72 77.86 5.07
C ILE A 30 -0.30 77.30 5.24
N VAL A 31 0.08 76.90 6.46
CA VAL A 31 1.47 76.55 6.80
C VAL A 31 1.85 75.13 6.34
N GLY A 32 0.93 74.17 6.42
CA GLY A 32 1.16 72.80 5.91
C GLY A 32 1.30 72.73 4.38
N ALA A 33 0.70 73.66 3.65
CA ALA A 33 0.73 73.75 2.19
C ALA A 33 2.10 74.18 1.63
N ILE A 34 2.84 75.02 2.35
CA ILE A 34 4.07 75.65 1.85
C ILE A 34 5.28 74.70 1.94
N ALA A 35 5.31 73.83 2.97
CA ALA A 35 6.40 72.88 3.18
C ALA A 35 6.47 71.80 2.09
N SER A 36 5.33 71.35 1.59
CA SER A 36 5.22 70.31 0.57
C SER A 36 5.46 70.86 -0.86
N LEU A 37 5.16 72.13 -1.10
CA LEU A 37 5.49 72.81 -2.37
C LEU A 37 7.00 73.01 -2.56
N SER A 38 7.74 73.22 -1.46
CA SER A 38 9.20 73.46 -1.49
C SER A 38 10.01 72.22 -1.91
N PHE A 39 9.51 71.02 -1.61
CA PHE A 39 10.19 69.75 -1.96
C PHE A 39 10.14 69.46 -3.47
N MET A 40 9.11 69.90 -4.20
CA MET A 40 8.95 69.61 -5.64
C MET A 40 9.65 70.60 -6.57
N LEU A 41 9.74 71.87 -6.17
CA LEU A 41 10.39 72.93 -6.97
C LEU A 41 11.92 72.74 -7.12
N LEU A 42 12.53 71.83 -6.36
CA LEU A 42 13.93 71.44 -6.48
C LEU A 42 14.18 70.35 -7.56
N SER A 43 13.13 69.86 -8.25
CA SER A 43 13.19 68.65 -9.13
C SER A 43 13.32 68.88 -10.66
N ASN A 44 13.23 70.11 -11.20
CA ASN A 44 13.31 70.43 -12.65
C ASN A 44 12.23 69.77 -13.57
N VAL A 45 10.99 69.57 -13.11
CA VAL A 45 9.87 69.06 -13.95
C VAL A 45 8.84 70.18 -14.25
N SER A 46 8.31 70.28 -15.49
CA SER A 46 7.29 71.27 -15.90
C SER A 46 5.85 70.71 -15.85
N TYR A 47 4.94 71.41 -15.18
CA TYR A 47 3.52 71.05 -15.01
C TYR A 47 2.57 72.18 -15.44
N ALA A 48 1.34 71.82 -15.84
CA ALA A 48 0.37 72.74 -16.44
C ALA A 48 -0.55 73.46 -15.43
N ASP A 49 -0.91 72.82 -14.31
CA ASP A 49 -1.85 73.36 -13.31
C ASP A 49 -1.65 72.71 -11.92
N TYR A 50 -1.64 73.50 -10.83
CA TYR A 50 -1.18 73.07 -9.49
C TYR A 50 -2.04 73.62 -8.34
N ILE A 51 -2.49 72.75 -7.41
CA ILE A 51 -3.39 73.12 -6.29
C ILE A 51 -2.79 72.65 -4.95
N VAL A 52 -2.68 73.56 -3.97
CA VAL A 52 -1.97 73.31 -2.69
C VAL A 52 -2.76 73.81 -1.48
N GLY A 53 -2.83 73.00 -0.42
CA GLY A 53 -3.42 73.35 0.88
C GLY A 53 -4.71 72.59 1.21
N ASN A 54 -5.21 72.78 2.44
CA ASN A 54 -6.26 71.92 2.99
C ASN A 54 -7.66 72.55 2.84
N GLY A 55 -8.67 71.81 2.37
CA GLY A 55 -10.08 72.25 2.36
C GLY A 55 -10.60 72.92 1.11
N ASN A 56 -9.95 72.74 -0.02
CA ASN A 56 -10.29 73.47 -1.25
C ASN A 56 -11.47 72.83 -2.00
N ASN A 57 -12.32 73.68 -2.60
CA ASN A 57 -13.36 73.31 -3.57
C ASN A 57 -13.12 74.12 -4.86
N ALA A 58 -12.74 73.49 -5.98
CA ALA A 58 -12.38 74.19 -7.22
C ALA A 58 -13.25 73.78 -8.43
N PRO A 59 -13.73 74.72 -9.27
CA PRO A 59 -14.46 74.41 -10.51
C PRO A 59 -13.52 74.28 -11.74
N ASN A 60 -13.89 73.43 -12.70
CA ASN A 60 -13.10 73.12 -13.92
C ASN A 60 -13.26 74.18 -15.02
N THR A 61 -12.20 74.92 -15.35
CA THR A 61 -12.17 75.86 -16.50
C THR A 61 -11.29 75.31 -17.62
N SER A 62 -11.82 75.22 -18.84
CA SER A 62 -11.18 74.58 -19.99
C SER A 62 -10.13 75.49 -20.66
N THR A 63 -8.95 74.95 -20.97
CA THR A 63 -8.05 75.56 -21.96
C THR A 63 -7.53 74.50 -22.93
N THR A 64 -7.57 74.87 -24.21
CA THR A 64 -7.26 74.06 -25.39
C THR A 64 -5.75 73.99 -25.64
N GLY A 65 -5.12 72.89 -25.27
CA GLY A 65 -3.71 72.59 -25.57
C GLY A 65 -3.41 71.13 -25.20
N ALA A 66 -2.70 70.41 -26.07
CA ALA A 66 -2.72 68.95 -26.16
C ALA A 66 -1.72 68.17 -25.28
N ASP A 67 -1.10 68.78 -24.25
CA ASP A 67 -0.07 68.11 -23.42
C ASP A 67 -0.03 68.65 -21.98
N LEU A 68 -1.07 68.47 -21.16
CA LEU A 68 -1.16 69.12 -19.84
C LEU A 68 -1.39 68.13 -18.67
N GLN A 69 -0.47 68.15 -17.68
CA GLN A 69 -0.48 67.34 -16.44
C GLN A 69 -0.87 68.16 -15.19
N LYS A 70 -1.59 67.56 -14.22
CA LYS A 70 -2.14 68.26 -13.03
C LYS A 70 -1.77 67.59 -11.70
N VAL A 71 -1.41 68.38 -10.67
CA VAL A 71 -0.94 67.88 -9.36
C VAL A 71 -1.66 68.57 -8.18
N ILE A 72 -2.02 67.78 -7.16
CA ILE A 72 -2.70 68.26 -5.93
C ILE A 72 -1.91 67.82 -4.70
N VAL A 73 -1.67 68.75 -3.76
CA VAL A 73 -0.91 68.51 -2.52
C VAL A 73 -1.60 69.10 -1.28
N GLY A 74 -1.98 68.25 -0.31
CA GLY A 74 -2.67 68.63 0.94
C GLY A 74 -3.93 67.82 1.23
N ASP A 75 -4.61 68.12 2.35
CA ASP A 75 -5.67 67.27 2.92
C ASP A 75 -7.09 67.87 2.89
N ASN A 76 -8.12 67.02 2.86
CA ASN A 76 -9.55 67.40 2.93
C ASN A 76 -10.03 68.24 1.74
N ASN A 77 -9.62 67.91 0.52
CA ASN A 77 -10.06 68.61 -0.69
C ASN A 77 -11.23 67.87 -1.35
N GLY A 78 -12.23 68.58 -1.89
CA GLY A 78 -13.49 67.98 -2.37
C GLY A 78 -14.06 68.54 -3.69
N TYR A 79 -14.87 67.74 -4.39
CA TYR A 79 -15.47 68.03 -5.72
C TYR A 79 -16.99 67.71 -5.78
N ILE A 80 -17.87 68.61 -6.25
CA ILE A 80 -19.36 68.41 -6.45
C ILE A 80 -19.90 69.25 -7.67
N PRO A 81 -21.16 69.10 -8.22
CA PRO A 81 -21.50 68.46 -9.51
C PRO A 81 -22.23 69.32 -10.60
N GLN A 82 -22.22 68.81 -11.85
CA GLN A 82 -22.99 69.06 -13.12
C GLN A 82 -23.52 70.47 -13.57
N PRO A 83 -23.41 70.82 -14.88
CA PRO A 83 -24.22 71.81 -15.59
C PRO A 83 -25.31 71.19 -16.48
N ALA A 84 -26.39 71.94 -16.70
CA ALA A 84 -27.69 71.52 -17.26
C ALA A 84 -27.76 71.22 -18.78
N LYS A 85 -26.66 71.25 -19.53
CA LYS A 85 -26.64 70.88 -20.97
C LYS A 85 -25.20 70.63 -21.44
N PRO A 86 -24.89 69.51 -22.10
CA PRO A 86 -23.50 69.13 -22.40
C PRO A 86 -22.92 69.97 -23.55
N PRO A 87 -21.78 70.65 -23.37
CA PRO A 87 -21.01 71.23 -24.47
C PRO A 87 -20.27 70.14 -25.27
N ALA A 88 -20.15 70.35 -26.58
CA ALA A 88 -19.83 69.32 -27.57
C ALA A 88 -18.39 68.78 -27.58
N THR A 89 -17.44 69.36 -26.84
CA THR A 89 -16.08 68.78 -26.74
C THR A 89 -15.35 69.40 -25.55
N LEU A 90 -15.40 68.73 -24.39
CA LEU A 90 -14.51 69.05 -23.27
C LEU A 90 -13.24 68.21 -23.42
N VAL A 91 -12.09 68.89 -23.49
CA VAL A 91 -10.77 68.26 -23.55
C VAL A 91 -10.24 68.12 -22.13
N TYR A 92 -9.90 66.89 -21.74
CA TYR A 92 -9.41 66.53 -20.41
C TYR A 92 -7.89 66.66 -20.32
N PRO A 93 -7.32 66.76 -19.09
CA PRO A 93 -5.90 66.56 -18.88
C PRO A 93 -5.54 65.08 -19.06
N ASP A 94 -4.33 64.82 -19.52
CA ASP A 94 -3.89 63.45 -19.81
C ASP A 94 -3.47 62.67 -18.55
N SER A 95 -3.02 63.32 -17.46
CA SER A 95 -2.66 62.66 -16.19
C SER A 95 -2.93 63.48 -14.92
N LEU A 96 -3.21 62.79 -13.79
CA LEU A 96 -3.43 63.40 -12.46
C LEU A 96 -2.58 62.73 -11.36
N THR A 97 -1.89 63.53 -10.52
CA THR A 97 -1.13 63.04 -9.36
C THR A 97 -1.57 63.70 -8.05
N VAL A 98 -1.74 62.91 -7.00
CA VAL A 98 -2.23 63.39 -5.68
C VAL A 98 -1.30 62.94 -4.56
N PHE A 99 -0.87 63.88 -3.71
CA PHE A 99 -0.11 63.65 -2.48
C PHE A 99 -0.82 64.26 -1.26
N GLY A 100 -1.37 63.43 -0.37
CA GLY A 100 -2.13 63.89 0.80
C GLY A 100 -3.32 63.00 1.15
N SER A 101 -4.09 63.37 2.18
CA SER A 101 -5.13 62.51 2.77
C SER A 101 -6.54 63.11 2.80
N ASN A 102 -7.58 62.27 2.87
CA ASN A 102 -9.01 62.69 2.92
C ASN A 102 -9.46 63.50 1.70
N ASN A 103 -9.01 63.13 0.51
CA ASN A 103 -9.42 63.82 -0.71
C ASN A 103 -10.56 63.08 -1.41
N THR A 104 -11.57 63.79 -1.92
CA THR A 104 -12.74 63.22 -2.60
C THR A 104 -12.88 63.78 -4.02
N LEU A 105 -12.78 62.92 -5.04
CA LEU A 105 -12.86 63.26 -6.47
C LEU A 105 -13.94 62.39 -7.15
N ASN A 106 -15.13 62.90 -7.48
CA ASN A 106 -16.27 62.09 -7.97
C ASN A 106 -16.79 62.47 -9.39
N LYS A 107 -17.21 61.47 -10.19
CA LYS A 107 -17.56 61.50 -11.64
C LYS A 107 -18.91 60.83 -11.94
N ASP A 108 -20.00 61.49 -11.64
CA ASP A 108 -21.32 60.91 -11.94
C ASP A 108 -21.93 61.36 -13.30
N TYR A 109 -21.24 62.10 -14.20
CA TYR A 109 -21.99 62.84 -15.27
C TYR A 109 -21.37 63.20 -16.66
N TYR A 110 -20.24 62.69 -17.16
CA TYR A 110 -19.69 63.15 -18.47
C TYR A 110 -19.05 62.07 -19.38
N THR A 111 -19.07 62.32 -20.70
CA THR A 111 -18.76 61.39 -21.82
C THR A 111 -17.35 61.52 -22.41
N GLY A 112 -16.38 61.90 -21.60
CA GLY A 112 -14.98 62.08 -22.00
C GLY A 112 -14.13 62.00 -20.75
N GLU A 113 -12.94 61.44 -20.86
CA GLU A 113 -12.30 60.78 -19.74
C GLU A 113 -10.81 61.13 -19.68
N PRO A 114 -10.23 61.32 -18.49
CA PRO A 114 -8.78 61.44 -18.33
C PRO A 114 -8.07 60.08 -18.44
N ASN A 115 -6.80 60.10 -18.88
CA ASN A 115 -6.08 58.92 -19.37
C ASN A 115 -5.28 58.11 -18.30
N SER A 116 -4.84 58.67 -17.14
CA SER A 116 -4.16 57.92 -16.03
C SER A 116 -4.05 58.67 -14.68
N GLN A 117 -3.89 57.98 -13.53
CA GLN A 117 -3.64 58.62 -12.21
C GLN A 117 -2.59 57.93 -11.30
N THR A 118 -1.91 58.72 -10.47
CA THR A 118 -1.04 58.24 -9.38
C THR A 118 -1.41 58.90 -8.06
N VAL A 119 -1.74 58.11 -7.04
CA VAL A 119 -2.14 58.61 -5.72
C VAL A 119 -1.19 58.05 -4.67
N VAL A 120 -0.60 58.92 -3.86
CA VAL A 120 0.29 58.57 -2.76
C VAL A 120 -0.22 59.23 -1.48
N GLY A 121 -0.79 58.44 -0.57
CA GLY A 121 -1.46 58.94 0.64
C GLY A 121 -2.67 58.09 1.04
N SER A 122 -3.44 58.54 2.06
CA SER A 122 -4.47 57.70 2.69
C SER A 122 -5.87 58.31 2.73
N PHE A 123 -6.89 57.45 2.81
CA PHE A 123 -8.30 57.84 2.95
C PHE A 123 -8.81 58.69 1.78
N ASN A 124 -8.33 58.42 0.57
CA ASN A 124 -8.80 59.12 -0.61
C ASN A 124 -9.97 58.36 -1.24
N GLU A 125 -10.98 59.11 -1.70
CA GLU A 125 -12.12 58.62 -2.46
C GLU A 125 -12.03 59.08 -3.91
N LEU A 126 -11.93 58.13 -4.83
CA LEU A 126 -11.80 58.37 -6.27
C LEU A 126 -12.97 57.72 -7.04
N GLY A 127 -13.65 58.51 -7.87
CA GLY A 127 -14.87 58.14 -8.60
C GLY A 127 -14.72 58.19 -10.12
N ALA A 128 -15.12 57.08 -10.75
CA ALA A 128 -15.21 56.66 -12.15
C ALA A 128 -14.10 57.15 -13.13
N MET A 129 -13.43 56.21 -13.80
CA MET A 129 -12.27 56.47 -14.67
C MET A 129 -12.02 55.32 -15.66
N THR A 130 -11.19 55.58 -16.68
CA THR A 130 -11.15 54.77 -17.91
C THR A 130 -9.97 53.78 -18.00
N ALA A 131 -8.79 54.03 -17.40
CA ALA A 131 -7.74 53.02 -17.13
C ALA A 131 -6.48 53.59 -16.42
N GLY A 132 -5.61 52.73 -15.88
CA GLY A 132 -4.17 53.04 -15.67
C GLY A 132 -3.77 53.72 -14.35
N ASN A 133 -4.42 53.38 -13.24
CA ASN A 133 -4.21 53.98 -11.92
C ASN A 133 -3.14 53.24 -11.09
N THR A 134 -2.24 53.98 -10.46
CA THR A 134 -1.31 53.47 -9.43
C THR A 134 -1.63 54.13 -8.11
N VAL A 135 -1.91 53.33 -7.09
CA VAL A 135 -2.32 53.83 -5.76
C VAL A 135 -1.39 53.21 -4.73
N ILE A 136 -0.70 54.07 -3.97
CA ILE A 136 0.32 53.69 -3.01
C ILE A 136 -0.04 54.32 -1.67
N GLY A 137 -0.31 53.48 -0.67
CA GLY A 137 -0.83 53.91 0.64
C GLY A 137 -2.20 53.34 0.97
N GLN A 138 -2.63 53.53 2.22
CA GLN A 138 -3.72 52.75 2.84
C GLN A 138 -5.12 53.36 2.72
N ASN A 139 -6.14 52.50 2.80
CA ASN A 139 -7.56 52.88 2.90
C ASN A 139 -8.02 53.83 1.80
N ASN A 140 -7.47 53.62 0.61
CA ASN A 140 -7.96 54.30 -0.58
C ASN A 140 -9.21 53.56 -1.07
N ASN A 141 -10.26 54.32 -1.34
CA ASN A 141 -11.53 53.82 -1.85
C ASN A 141 -11.64 54.23 -3.31
N VAL A 142 -11.36 53.28 -4.20
CA VAL A 142 -11.28 53.53 -5.63
C VAL A 142 -12.46 52.87 -6.30
N THR A 143 -13.24 53.69 -7.00
CA THR A 143 -14.34 53.23 -7.85
C THR A 143 -14.00 53.55 -9.29
N CYS A 144 -13.62 52.56 -10.08
CA CYS A 144 -13.28 52.73 -11.50
C CYS A 144 -14.38 52.14 -12.40
N SER A 145 -14.53 52.69 -13.61
CA SER A 145 -15.45 52.20 -14.65
C SER A 145 -14.73 51.34 -15.70
N ALA A 146 -13.41 51.48 -15.81
CA ALA A 146 -12.53 50.60 -16.58
C ALA A 146 -11.14 50.47 -15.92
N GLY A 147 -10.47 49.35 -16.17
CA GLY A 147 -9.46 48.75 -15.30
C GLY A 147 -8.01 49.25 -15.40
N GLY A 148 -7.21 48.74 -14.47
CA GLY A 148 -5.81 49.08 -14.28
C GLY A 148 -5.61 49.74 -12.93
N LEU A 149 -5.59 48.94 -11.87
CA LEU A 149 -5.10 49.36 -10.55
C LEU A 149 -3.81 48.58 -10.24
N VAL A 150 -2.74 49.31 -9.93
CA VAL A 150 -1.59 48.78 -9.17
C VAL A 150 -1.71 49.32 -7.75
N ALA A 151 -2.04 48.45 -6.80
CA ALA A 151 -1.96 48.75 -5.38
C ALA A 151 -0.72 48.06 -4.79
N CYS A 152 0.06 48.81 -4.02
CA CYS A 152 1.12 48.30 -3.16
C CYS A 152 0.73 48.68 -1.71
N GLU A 153 0.28 47.67 -0.93
CA GLU A 153 -0.17 47.67 0.51
C GLU A 153 -1.70 47.65 0.85
N THR A 154 -2.03 47.60 2.17
CA THR A 154 -3.23 47.04 2.85
C THR A 154 -4.55 47.82 2.74
N ALA A 155 -5.65 47.05 2.71
CA ALA A 155 -7.02 47.50 3.00
C ALA A 155 -7.60 48.55 2.06
N SER A 156 -7.08 48.66 0.83
CA SER A 156 -7.77 49.43 -0.21
C SER A 156 -9.04 48.68 -0.65
N ASN A 157 -10.15 49.41 -0.74
CA ASN A 157 -11.40 48.89 -1.31
C ASN A 157 -11.42 49.26 -2.79
N LEU A 158 -11.32 48.23 -3.63
CA LEU A 158 -11.53 48.40 -5.06
C LEU A 158 -12.94 47.91 -5.37
N THR A 159 -13.85 48.86 -5.51
CA THR A 159 -15.25 48.58 -5.82
C THR A 159 -15.50 48.86 -7.28
N TYR A 160 -15.85 47.82 -8.03
CA TYR A 160 -16.15 47.94 -9.45
C TYR A 160 -17.66 48.12 -9.63
N LYS A 161 -18.08 49.20 -10.33
CA LYS A 161 -19.51 49.57 -10.45
C LYS A 161 -20.12 49.38 -11.86
N GLY A 162 -19.43 48.77 -12.82
CA GLY A 162 -19.93 48.55 -14.20
C GLY A 162 -19.39 47.29 -14.89
N ASP A 163 -19.96 46.94 -16.05
CA ASP A 163 -19.95 45.61 -16.71
C ASP A 163 -18.63 45.12 -17.36
N VAL A 164 -17.46 45.74 -17.15
CA VAL A 164 -16.27 45.47 -18.01
C VAL A 164 -14.97 45.19 -17.24
N GLY A 165 -14.41 43.99 -17.43
CA GLY A 165 -13.28 43.43 -16.67
C GLY A 165 -11.96 44.22 -16.66
N GLY A 166 -11.57 44.67 -15.47
CA GLY A 166 -10.22 45.18 -15.19
C GLY A 166 -9.25 44.08 -14.75
N ARG A 167 -8.01 44.13 -15.26
CA ARG A 167 -6.88 43.33 -14.77
C ARG A 167 -6.18 44.11 -13.65
N ASN A 168 -6.34 43.67 -12.41
CA ASN A 168 -5.68 44.28 -11.24
C ASN A 168 -4.44 43.45 -10.86
N ILE A 169 -3.33 44.14 -10.66
CA ILE A 169 -2.12 43.56 -10.07
C ILE A 169 -2.13 44.03 -8.62
N VAL A 170 -2.64 43.16 -7.78
CA VAL A 170 -2.69 43.37 -6.34
C VAL A 170 -1.44 42.76 -5.76
N ILE A 171 -0.47 43.58 -5.40
CA ILE A 171 0.77 43.12 -4.78
C ILE A 171 0.71 43.57 -3.33
N GLY A 172 0.64 42.61 -2.42
CA GLY A 172 0.40 42.85 -1.00
C GLY A 172 -1.03 42.52 -0.55
N ASP A 173 -1.22 42.61 0.77
CA ASP A 173 -2.27 41.87 1.49
C ASP A 173 -3.61 42.61 1.59
N THR A 174 -4.70 41.85 1.69
CA THR A 174 -6.01 42.36 2.17
C THR A 174 -6.62 43.47 1.32
N ASN A 175 -6.27 43.50 0.05
CA ASN A 175 -7.03 44.26 -0.93
C ASN A 175 -8.36 43.57 -1.14
N ASN A 176 -9.44 44.31 -0.84
CA ASN A 176 -10.78 43.80 -1.02
C ASN A 176 -11.23 44.16 -2.43
N VAL A 177 -11.00 43.22 -3.35
CA VAL A 177 -11.63 43.26 -4.67
C VAL A 177 -13.05 42.71 -4.49
N ARG A 178 -13.92 43.56 -3.98
CA ARG A 178 -15.34 43.27 -3.89
C ARG A 178 -15.95 43.63 -5.23
N ALA A 179 -15.96 42.68 -6.15
CA ALA A 179 -16.97 42.75 -7.17
C ALA A 179 -18.29 42.29 -6.54
N THR A 180 -19.36 43.00 -6.86
CA THR A 180 -20.70 42.63 -6.44
C THR A 180 -21.21 41.36 -7.16
N THR A 181 -20.39 40.85 -8.09
CA THR A 181 -20.49 39.59 -8.83
C THR A 181 -19.10 39.29 -9.42
N ASP A 182 -18.58 38.06 -9.30
CA ASP A 182 -17.40 37.55 -10.03
C ASP A 182 -16.16 38.48 -10.08
N GLY A 183 -15.57 38.86 -8.94
CA GLY A 183 -14.36 39.70 -8.85
C GLY A 183 -13.04 38.97 -8.67
N PHE A 184 -12.16 39.02 -9.68
CA PHE A 184 -10.85 38.39 -9.64
C PHE A 184 -9.93 39.14 -8.67
N ALA A 185 -9.93 38.74 -7.39
CA ALA A 185 -8.88 39.06 -6.44
C ALA A 185 -7.67 38.17 -6.76
N ASN A 186 -6.83 38.61 -7.69
CA ASN A 186 -5.51 38.01 -7.87
C ASN A 186 -4.53 38.80 -7.00
N MET A 187 -4.26 38.32 -5.78
CA MET A 187 -2.97 38.61 -5.15
C MET A 187 -1.90 38.08 -6.11
N LEU A 188 -1.06 38.97 -6.64
CA LEU A 188 -0.42 38.71 -7.91
C LEU A 188 0.53 37.50 -7.81
N SER A 189 0.49 36.50 -8.71
CA SER A 189 -0.53 36.09 -9.72
C SER A 189 0.11 35.24 -10.80
N ALA A 190 -0.72 34.50 -11.54
CA ALA A 190 -0.64 34.54 -13.02
C ALA A 190 -2.05 34.51 -13.68
N ASN A 191 -2.61 35.72 -13.82
CA ASN A 191 -3.60 36.21 -14.80
C ASN A 191 -5.02 35.55 -14.90
N PRO A 192 -6.08 36.37 -15.11
CA PRO A 192 -7.49 36.02 -15.05
C PRO A 192 -8.05 35.56 -16.40
N VAL A 193 -9.19 34.86 -16.41
CA VAL A 193 -10.33 34.91 -17.37
C VAL A 193 -11.32 33.78 -17.03
N ASN A 194 -12.59 34.13 -16.82
CA ASN A 194 -13.78 33.24 -16.67
C ASN A 194 -13.92 32.36 -15.42
N GLY A 195 -13.22 32.69 -14.34
CA GLY A 195 -13.57 32.11 -13.06
C GLY A 195 -12.93 32.90 -11.99
N VAL A 196 -13.73 33.79 -11.44
CA VAL A 196 -13.40 34.31 -10.15
C VAL A 196 -13.34 33.14 -9.22
N SER A 197 -12.19 33.03 -8.57
CA SER A 197 -12.08 32.05 -7.55
C SER A 197 -13.12 32.44 -6.51
N ASN A 198 -14.16 31.62 -6.39
CA ASN A 198 -15.19 31.80 -5.39
C ASN A 198 -14.54 31.43 -4.08
N LEU A 199 -13.91 32.42 -3.46
CA LEU A 199 -13.35 32.29 -2.12
C LEU A 199 -14.49 32.59 -1.16
N SER A 200 -15.16 31.54 -0.74
CA SER A 200 -16.10 31.62 0.37
C SER A 200 -15.33 31.36 1.66
N ASN A 201 -15.08 32.45 2.39
CA ASN A 201 -14.35 32.51 3.66
C ASN A 201 -12.84 32.20 3.60
N GLY A 202 -12.05 32.86 4.47
CA GLY A 202 -10.75 32.38 4.91
C GLY A 202 -9.50 32.67 4.06
N ASN A 203 -8.35 32.42 4.68
CA ASN A 203 -6.97 32.69 4.22
C ASN A 203 -6.50 31.68 3.15
N ASN A 204 -7.13 31.70 1.99
CA ASN A 204 -6.81 30.78 0.90
C ASN A 204 -5.70 31.36 0.01
N ILE A 205 -4.71 30.54 -0.33
CA ILE A 205 -3.73 30.85 -1.36
C ILE A 205 -4.23 30.22 -2.65
N THR A 206 -4.64 31.07 -3.58
CA THR A 206 -5.19 30.62 -4.85
C THR A 206 -4.35 31.17 -5.97
N ILE A 207 -3.64 30.27 -6.64
CA ILE A 207 -2.85 30.57 -7.83
C ILE A 207 -3.49 29.82 -8.99
N GLY A 208 -4.12 30.58 -9.87
CA GLY A 208 -4.88 30.07 -10.99
C GLY A 208 -6.32 30.59 -10.98
N THR A 209 -7.13 30.04 -11.86
CA THR A 209 -8.47 30.58 -12.19
C THR A 209 -9.57 29.57 -11.91
N THR A 210 -10.84 30.00 -11.85
CA THR A 210 -12.01 29.09 -11.80
C THR A 210 -12.04 28.17 -10.58
N ASN A 211 -11.37 28.56 -9.50
CA ASN A 211 -11.28 27.74 -8.31
C ASN A 211 -12.51 27.95 -7.43
N ASP A 212 -13.15 26.86 -7.03
CA ASP A 212 -14.29 26.89 -6.11
C ASP A 212 -13.80 26.45 -4.74
N ILE A 213 -13.45 27.43 -3.91
CA ILE A 213 -12.74 27.23 -2.65
C ILE A 213 -13.66 27.69 -1.53
N TYR A 214 -14.24 26.72 -0.85
CA TYR A 214 -15.19 26.93 0.22
C TYR A 214 -14.62 26.37 1.52
N GLY A 215 -14.41 27.27 2.49
CA GLY A 215 -13.66 26.98 3.72
C GLY A 215 -12.31 27.71 3.74
N ALA A 216 -11.43 27.36 4.67
CA ALA A 216 -10.29 28.21 5.03
C ALA A 216 -8.94 27.48 4.98
N SER A 217 -7.84 28.25 4.91
CA SER A 217 -6.47 27.74 4.95
C SER A 217 -6.15 26.76 3.83
N ASN A 218 -6.76 26.97 2.66
CA ASN A 218 -6.60 26.11 1.52
C ASN A 218 -5.52 26.64 0.57
N ILE A 219 -4.83 25.73 -0.09
CA ILE A 219 -3.88 26.05 -1.16
C ILE A 219 -4.40 25.42 -2.44
N ALA A 220 -4.77 26.26 -3.39
CA ALA A 220 -5.17 25.87 -4.72
C ALA A 220 -4.13 26.34 -5.73
N LEU A 221 -3.41 25.40 -6.34
CA LEU A 221 -2.45 25.66 -7.40
C LEU A 221 -2.95 25.00 -8.68
N GLY A 222 -3.47 25.79 -9.60
CA GLY A 222 -4.05 25.30 -10.85
C GLY A 222 -5.42 25.90 -11.12
N ASN A 223 -6.07 25.40 -12.16
CA ASN A 223 -7.35 25.89 -12.64
C ASN A 223 -8.47 24.90 -12.32
N GLY A 224 -9.65 25.40 -11.97
CA GLY A 224 -10.83 24.56 -11.73
C GLY A 224 -10.69 23.70 -10.49
N VAL A 225 -9.79 24.07 -9.57
CA VAL A 225 -9.58 23.38 -8.30
C VAL A 225 -10.84 23.53 -7.46
N LYS A 226 -11.29 22.41 -6.88
CA LYS A 226 -12.45 22.38 -5.99
C LYS A 226 -12.01 21.99 -4.60
N ILE A 227 -12.13 22.90 -3.64
CA ILE A 227 -11.89 22.60 -2.24
C ILE A 227 -13.16 22.92 -1.48
N GLY A 228 -13.79 21.90 -0.90
CA GLY A 228 -15.01 22.08 -0.12
C GLY A 228 -16.26 22.55 -0.88
N SER A 229 -16.37 22.33 -2.19
CA SER A 229 -17.48 22.84 -3.05
C SER A 229 -18.93 22.57 -2.58
N SER A 230 -19.14 21.73 -1.55
CA SER A 230 -20.44 21.47 -0.92
C SER A 230 -20.44 21.61 0.61
N SER A 231 -19.28 21.71 1.25
CA SER A 231 -19.08 21.78 2.70
C SER A 231 -17.74 22.43 2.99
N ALA A 232 -17.65 23.28 4.01
CA ALA A 232 -16.40 23.98 4.33
C ALA A 232 -15.28 22.96 4.59
N VAL A 233 -14.18 23.08 3.82
CA VAL A 233 -12.97 22.28 4.00
C VAL A 233 -11.85 23.17 4.52
N THR A 234 -11.10 22.65 5.48
CA THR A 234 -9.96 23.31 6.10
C THR A 234 -8.67 22.54 5.83
N ASN A 235 -7.58 23.27 5.54
CA ASN A 235 -6.26 22.69 5.26
C ASN A 235 -6.26 21.75 4.04
N GLY A 236 -7.09 22.05 3.04
CA GLY A 236 -7.09 21.38 1.75
C GLY A 236 -5.99 21.95 0.86
N ILE A 237 -5.10 21.09 0.37
CA ILE A 237 -4.11 21.42 -0.65
C ILE A 237 -4.51 20.69 -1.92
N ALA A 238 -4.69 21.42 -3.01
CA ALA A 238 -5.01 20.83 -4.29
C ALA A 238 -4.14 21.47 -5.37
N ILE A 239 -3.30 20.63 -5.99
CA ILE A 239 -2.26 21.02 -6.92
C ILE A 239 -2.52 20.30 -8.24
N GLY A 240 -2.70 21.05 -9.31
CA GLY A 240 -3.02 20.57 -10.63
C GLY A 240 -4.47 20.86 -11.03
N ASP A 241 -4.68 21.04 -12.32
CA ASP A 241 -5.98 21.44 -12.85
C ASP A 241 -7.08 20.42 -12.51
N TYR A 242 -8.25 20.91 -12.14
CA TYR A 242 -9.42 20.11 -11.77
C TYR A 242 -9.18 19.15 -10.60
N SER A 243 -8.14 19.39 -9.80
CA SER A 243 -7.93 18.64 -8.57
C SER A 243 -9.00 19.01 -7.54
N THR A 244 -9.43 18.03 -6.76
CA THR A 244 -10.51 18.17 -5.77
C THR A 244 -10.03 17.71 -4.40
N ALA A 245 -10.22 18.53 -3.38
CA ALA A 245 -10.01 18.19 -1.97
C ALA A 245 -11.32 18.42 -1.21
N SER A 246 -12.05 17.34 -0.92
CA SER A 246 -13.40 17.42 -0.35
C SER A 246 -13.46 17.03 1.13
N ALA A 247 -12.32 16.83 1.77
CA ALA A 247 -12.19 16.47 3.19
C ALA A 247 -11.07 17.29 3.85
N ASP A 248 -11.13 17.44 5.17
CA ASP A 248 -10.18 18.24 5.93
C ASP A 248 -8.78 17.62 5.95
N ASN A 249 -7.76 18.48 6.00
CA ASN A 249 -6.34 18.09 6.05
C ASN A 249 -5.96 17.10 4.95
N THR A 250 -6.29 17.45 3.70
CA THR A 250 -6.02 16.60 2.53
C THR A 250 -5.10 17.28 1.53
N VAL A 251 -4.33 16.46 0.83
CA VAL A 251 -3.51 16.89 -0.30
C VAL A 251 -3.94 16.12 -1.55
N SER A 252 -4.28 16.82 -2.62
CA SER A 252 -4.58 16.27 -3.94
C SER A 252 -3.51 16.73 -4.91
N ILE A 253 -2.70 15.80 -5.45
CA ILE A 253 -1.56 16.12 -6.31
C ILE A 253 -1.79 15.56 -7.71
N GLY A 254 -1.76 16.46 -8.69
CA GLY A 254 -1.89 16.19 -10.11
C GLY A 254 -3.28 16.49 -10.68
N THR A 255 -3.32 16.71 -11.99
CA THR A 255 -4.54 17.02 -12.75
C THR A 255 -5.64 16.00 -12.53
N GLY A 256 -6.84 16.44 -12.15
CA GLY A 256 -7.99 15.57 -11.92
C GLY A 256 -7.86 14.61 -10.72
N SER A 257 -6.88 14.84 -9.84
CA SER A 257 -6.79 14.10 -8.58
C SER A 257 -7.96 14.44 -7.66
N ALA A 258 -8.48 13.47 -6.94
CA ALA A 258 -9.57 13.65 -6.00
C ALA A 258 -9.18 13.03 -4.65
N ASN A 259 -9.50 13.75 -3.58
CA ASN A 259 -9.30 13.29 -2.23
C ASN A 259 -10.52 13.59 -1.36
N ASN A 260 -11.10 12.53 -0.80
CA ASN A 260 -12.33 12.57 -0.01
C ASN A 260 -12.17 11.89 1.36
N ARG A 261 -10.94 11.60 1.79
CA ARG A 261 -10.64 11.03 3.09
C ARG A 261 -9.71 11.95 3.86
N GLU A 262 -10.13 12.37 5.05
CA GLU A 262 -9.33 13.23 5.92
C GLU A 262 -7.92 12.64 6.17
N ASN A 263 -6.93 13.52 6.36
CA ASN A 263 -5.55 13.16 6.69
C ASN A 263 -4.88 12.27 5.63
N THR A 264 -5.02 12.61 4.35
CA THR A 264 -4.40 11.83 3.26
C THR A 264 -3.80 12.67 2.14
N VAL A 265 -2.88 12.04 1.41
CA VAL A 265 -2.39 12.52 0.12
C VAL A 265 -2.93 11.61 -0.97
N SER A 266 -3.63 12.16 -1.95
CA SER A 266 -4.08 11.48 -3.16
C SER A 266 -3.24 11.93 -4.35
N PHE A 267 -2.64 10.96 -5.04
CA PHE A 267 -1.90 11.19 -6.28
C PHE A 267 -2.76 10.97 -7.52
N GLY A 268 -4.08 10.81 -7.37
CA GLY A 268 -4.96 10.44 -8.48
C GLY A 268 -6.43 10.46 -8.11
N SER A 269 -7.24 9.70 -8.83
CA SER A 269 -8.66 9.47 -8.53
C SER A 269 -8.99 7.99 -8.67
N PHE A 270 -10.25 7.62 -8.42
CA PHE A 270 -10.68 6.22 -8.57
C PHE A 270 -10.53 5.68 -10.00
N ARG A 271 -10.51 6.55 -11.02
CA ARG A 271 -10.31 6.17 -12.43
C ARG A 271 -8.91 6.47 -12.97
N ASN A 272 -8.15 7.33 -12.29
CA ASN A 272 -6.86 7.83 -12.77
C ASN A 272 -5.82 7.79 -11.65
N GLN A 273 -5.26 6.60 -11.37
CA GLN A 273 -4.15 6.46 -10.42
C GLN A 273 -2.82 6.85 -11.07
N ARG A 274 -1.86 7.29 -10.25
CA ARG A 274 -0.48 7.55 -10.68
C ARG A 274 0.47 6.62 -9.97
N GLN A 275 1.55 6.27 -10.65
CA GLN A 275 2.69 5.60 -10.04
C GLN A 275 3.56 6.62 -9.31
N LEU A 276 4.04 6.25 -8.12
CA LEU A 276 5.07 6.99 -7.41
C LEU A 276 6.43 6.35 -7.72
N THR A 277 7.25 7.02 -8.52
CA THR A 277 8.55 6.51 -9.00
C THR A 277 9.72 7.12 -8.22
N ASN A 278 10.90 6.49 -8.29
CA ASN A 278 12.12 6.91 -7.58
C ASN A 278 11.98 6.91 -6.03
N VAL A 279 11.25 5.94 -5.50
CA VAL A 279 11.09 5.74 -4.05
C VAL A 279 12.26 4.92 -3.52
N ALA A 280 13.11 5.56 -2.72
CA ALA A 280 14.17 4.89 -1.97
C ALA A 280 13.58 3.84 -1.01
N ALA A 281 14.38 2.86 -0.60
CA ALA A 281 13.93 1.83 0.34
C ALA A 281 13.56 2.47 1.69
N GLY A 282 12.39 2.15 2.21
CA GLY A 282 11.96 2.58 3.54
C GLY A 282 12.82 1.98 4.64
N THR A 283 13.10 2.76 5.68
CA THR A 283 13.97 2.39 6.80
C THR A 283 13.28 2.50 8.16
N GLN A 284 12.23 3.31 8.26
CA GLN A 284 11.40 3.47 9.44
C GLN A 284 10.04 2.80 9.25
N ALA A 285 9.34 2.56 10.36
CA ALA A 285 8.06 1.83 10.37
C ALA A 285 6.94 2.51 9.56
N THR A 286 7.05 3.82 9.31
CA THR A 286 6.05 4.61 8.57
C THR A 286 6.52 5.02 7.17
N ASP A 287 7.66 4.50 6.70
CA ASP A 287 8.16 4.78 5.36
C ASP A 287 7.38 3.96 4.31
N ALA A 288 7.25 4.51 3.10
CA ALA A 288 6.70 3.77 1.98
C ALA A 288 7.63 2.61 1.57
N VAL A 289 7.04 1.46 1.25
CA VAL A 289 7.76 0.28 0.75
C VAL A 289 7.83 0.37 -0.77
N ASN A 290 9.03 0.24 -1.34
CA ASN A 290 9.18 0.15 -2.79
C ASN A 290 9.07 -1.30 -3.30
N VAL A 291 8.94 -1.48 -4.62
CA VAL A 291 8.74 -2.80 -5.25
C VAL A 291 9.93 -3.75 -4.98
N GLN A 292 11.15 -3.23 -4.86
CA GLN A 292 12.33 -4.04 -4.55
C GLN A 292 12.25 -4.67 -3.15
N GLN A 293 11.84 -3.91 -2.14
CA GLN A 293 11.64 -4.42 -0.78
C GLN A 293 10.53 -5.48 -0.75
N LEU A 294 9.41 -5.24 -1.44
CA LEU A 294 8.30 -6.20 -1.55
C LEU A 294 8.77 -7.52 -2.18
N ASN A 295 9.45 -7.45 -3.34
CA ASN A 295 9.96 -8.64 -4.01
C ASN A 295 10.98 -9.40 -3.15
N SER A 296 11.83 -8.68 -2.41
CA SER A 296 12.79 -9.29 -1.49
C SER A 296 12.08 -10.05 -0.37
N ALA A 297 11.04 -9.47 0.23
CA ALA A 297 10.24 -10.13 1.27
C ALA A 297 9.49 -11.36 0.73
N ILE A 298 8.90 -11.26 -0.46
CA ILE A 298 8.23 -12.40 -1.13
C ILE A 298 9.23 -13.52 -1.41
N ASN A 299 10.41 -13.21 -1.96
CA ASN A 299 11.44 -14.20 -2.25
C ASN A 299 11.97 -14.88 -0.98
N GLN A 300 12.11 -14.13 0.13
CA GLN A 300 12.47 -14.71 1.42
C GLN A 300 11.37 -15.67 1.92
N ALA A 301 10.10 -15.30 1.83
CA ALA A 301 8.98 -16.16 2.23
C ALA A 301 8.89 -17.45 1.39
N ILE A 302 9.08 -17.34 0.07
CA ILE A 302 9.14 -18.51 -0.84
C ILE A 302 10.32 -19.40 -0.48
N SER A 303 11.51 -18.82 -0.24
CA SER A 303 12.71 -19.59 0.12
C SER A 303 12.54 -20.36 1.42
N ALA A 304 11.95 -19.73 2.45
CA ALA A 304 11.65 -20.37 3.72
C ALA A 304 10.65 -21.54 3.55
N THR A 305 9.61 -21.34 2.73
CA THR A 305 8.62 -22.38 2.42
C THR A 305 9.25 -23.56 1.68
N ASN A 306 10.09 -23.29 0.67
CA ASN A 306 10.79 -24.33 -0.08
C ASN A 306 11.74 -25.12 0.81
N GLN A 307 12.41 -24.46 1.76
CA GLN A 307 13.28 -25.14 2.73
C GLN A 307 12.49 -26.05 3.68
N ALA A 308 11.34 -25.59 4.17
CA ALA A 308 10.45 -26.42 4.99
C ALA A 308 9.94 -27.65 4.22
N ASN A 309 9.51 -27.47 2.97
CA ASN A 309 9.05 -28.57 2.11
C ASN A 309 10.18 -29.57 1.80
N THR A 310 11.39 -29.08 1.53
CA THR A 310 12.56 -29.94 1.29
C THR A 310 12.87 -30.79 2.51
N THR A 311 12.78 -30.20 3.71
CA THR A 311 12.96 -30.94 4.98
C THR A 311 11.92 -32.03 5.13
N ALA A 312 10.63 -31.70 4.95
CA ALA A 312 9.54 -32.68 5.06
C ALA A 312 9.66 -33.82 4.03
N ILE A 313 10.08 -33.51 2.78
CA ILE A 313 10.33 -34.53 1.75
C ILE A 313 11.49 -35.44 2.15
N ASN A 314 12.56 -34.89 2.71
CA ASN A 314 13.70 -35.69 3.16
C ASN A 314 13.33 -36.59 4.35
N ASP A 315 12.54 -36.09 5.30
CA ASP A 315 12.03 -36.89 6.42
C ASP A 315 11.14 -38.03 5.90
N GLN A 316 10.21 -37.72 4.97
CA GLN A 316 9.38 -38.73 4.32
C GLN A 316 10.23 -39.76 3.55
N ALA A 317 11.29 -39.32 2.86
CA ALA A 317 12.20 -40.23 2.16
C ALA A 317 12.96 -41.15 3.13
N SER A 318 13.35 -40.64 4.31
CA SER A 318 13.96 -41.43 5.38
C SER A 318 13.00 -42.49 5.90
N ASP A 319 11.75 -42.10 6.18
CA ASP A 319 10.70 -43.03 6.63
C ASP A 319 10.43 -44.13 5.59
N ILE A 320 10.35 -43.77 4.30
CA ILE A 320 10.19 -44.73 3.21
C ILE A 320 11.37 -45.71 3.16
N ASN A 321 12.60 -45.24 3.36
CA ASN A 321 13.78 -46.12 3.37
C ASN A 321 13.78 -47.07 4.58
N ALA A 322 13.37 -46.61 5.76
CA ALA A 322 13.20 -47.45 6.93
C ALA A 322 12.13 -48.53 6.71
N LEU A 323 10.98 -48.17 6.10
CA LEU A 323 9.94 -49.12 5.74
C LEU A 323 10.41 -50.16 4.73
N LYS A 324 11.21 -49.76 3.73
CA LYS A 324 11.83 -50.70 2.77
C LYS A 324 12.79 -51.68 3.46
N GLN A 325 13.58 -51.21 4.42
CA GLN A 325 14.46 -52.09 5.17
C GLN A 325 13.68 -53.10 6.00
N ASN A 326 12.61 -52.67 6.67
CA ASN A 326 11.71 -53.57 7.38
C ASN A 326 11.09 -54.62 6.45
N ASP A 327 10.72 -54.25 5.23
CA ASP A 327 10.17 -55.20 4.24
C ASP A 327 11.22 -56.24 3.81
N ILE A 328 12.47 -55.83 3.57
CA ILE A 328 13.60 -56.75 3.31
C ILE A 328 13.82 -57.70 4.49
N ASP A 329 13.83 -57.18 5.72
CA ASP A 329 14.05 -57.98 6.92
C ASP A 329 12.92 -59.00 7.13
N LEU A 330 11.67 -58.61 6.84
CA LEU A 330 10.52 -59.51 6.85
C LEU A 330 10.63 -60.59 5.77
N GLN A 331 11.08 -60.24 4.55
CA GLN A 331 11.32 -61.22 3.48
C GLN A 331 12.40 -62.24 3.90
N ASN A 332 13.52 -61.80 4.48
CA ASN A 332 14.56 -62.68 5.00
C ASN A 332 14.03 -63.64 6.08
N GLN A 333 13.16 -63.15 6.98
CA GLN A 333 12.50 -63.99 7.99
C GLN A 333 11.56 -65.03 7.35
N ILE A 334 10.78 -64.62 6.34
CA ILE A 334 9.89 -65.52 5.59
C ILE A 334 10.68 -66.62 4.90
N ASP A 335 11.79 -66.27 4.23
CA ASP A 335 12.66 -67.23 3.55
C ASP A 335 13.26 -68.25 4.53
N GLY A 336 13.70 -67.79 5.72
CA GLY A 336 14.17 -68.67 6.79
C GLY A 336 13.09 -69.64 7.28
N LEU A 337 11.85 -69.17 7.46
CA LEU A 337 10.72 -70.03 7.84
C LEU A 337 10.37 -71.06 6.76
N GLN A 338 10.47 -70.68 5.47
CA GLN A 338 10.23 -71.61 4.36
C GLN A 338 11.31 -72.69 4.28
N SER A 339 12.58 -72.35 4.49
CA SER A 339 13.67 -73.32 4.58
C SER A 339 13.44 -74.32 5.72
N ASN A 340 13.09 -73.84 6.91
CA ASN A 340 12.78 -74.71 8.06
C ASN A 340 11.59 -75.65 7.79
N LYS A 341 10.58 -75.19 7.05
CA LYS A 341 9.46 -76.04 6.62
C LYS A 341 9.91 -77.14 5.66
N ALA A 342 10.84 -76.84 4.74
CA ALA A 342 11.42 -77.83 3.84
C ALA A 342 12.23 -78.89 4.61
N ASP A 343 13.06 -78.47 5.57
CA ASP A 343 13.80 -79.37 6.45
C ASP A 343 12.85 -80.27 7.25
N LYS A 344 11.77 -79.71 7.80
CA LYS A 344 10.74 -80.49 8.48
C LYS A 344 10.10 -81.53 7.55
N SER A 345 9.75 -81.14 6.32
CA SER A 345 9.17 -82.06 5.33
C SER A 345 10.13 -83.20 4.97
N TYR A 346 11.44 -82.92 4.90
CA TYR A 346 12.47 -83.94 4.69
C TYR A 346 12.56 -84.91 5.87
N VAL A 347 12.62 -84.39 7.10
CA VAL A 347 12.65 -85.20 8.34
C VAL A 347 11.38 -86.04 8.47
N ASP A 348 10.20 -85.48 8.22
CA ASP A 348 8.93 -86.20 8.25
C ASP A 348 8.92 -87.36 7.23
N SER A 349 9.48 -87.15 6.04
CA SER A 349 9.61 -88.19 5.01
C SER A 349 10.57 -89.30 5.41
N GLN A 350 11.72 -88.95 6.01
CA GLN A 350 12.69 -89.92 6.53
C GLN A 350 12.09 -90.75 7.69
N ASN A 351 11.38 -90.10 8.61
CA ASN A 351 10.69 -90.77 9.71
C ASN A 351 9.60 -91.71 9.20
N ALA A 352 8.83 -91.30 8.18
CA ALA A 352 7.83 -92.16 7.54
C ALA A 352 8.47 -93.41 6.91
N ALA A 353 9.56 -93.24 6.14
CA ALA A 353 10.30 -94.35 5.54
C ALA A 353 10.86 -95.31 6.60
N GLN A 354 11.42 -94.76 7.69
CA GLN A 354 11.93 -95.54 8.82
C GLN A 354 10.81 -96.34 9.50
N ASN A 355 9.65 -95.72 9.74
CA ASN A 355 8.49 -96.41 10.32
C ASN A 355 7.96 -97.55 9.44
N SER A 356 7.95 -97.37 8.12
CA SER A 356 7.63 -98.45 7.18
C SER A 356 8.64 -99.59 7.24
N ALA A 357 9.94 -99.30 7.34
CA ALA A 357 10.98 -100.32 7.48
C ALA A 357 10.88 -101.07 8.81
N ILE A 358 10.62 -100.37 9.92
CA ILE A 358 10.37 -100.98 11.24
C ILE A 358 9.17 -101.91 11.15
N THR A 359 8.06 -101.45 10.56
CA THR A 359 6.84 -102.28 10.39
C THR A 359 7.13 -103.55 9.58
N ALA A 360 7.91 -103.43 8.48
CA ALA A 360 8.31 -104.58 7.68
C ALA A 360 9.17 -105.58 8.46
N ASN A 361 10.11 -105.09 9.29
CA ASN A 361 10.93 -105.94 10.15
C ASN A 361 10.12 -106.59 11.27
N THR A 362 9.17 -105.88 11.90
CA THR A 362 8.24 -106.47 12.86
C THR A 362 7.46 -107.61 12.22
N ASN A 363 6.95 -107.44 11.00
CA ASN A 363 6.25 -108.51 10.27
C ASN A 363 7.16 -109.70 9.97
N LYS A 364 8.43 -109.46 9.59
CA LYS A 364 9.43 -110.53 9.41
C LYS A 364 9.70 -111.28 10.71
N ASN A 365 9.84 -110.57 11.83
CA ASN A 365 10.03 -111.19 13.14
C ASN A 365 8.81 -112.03 13.52
N THR A 366 7.59 -111.55 13.31
CA THR A 366 6.36 -112.35 13.55
C THR A 366 6.33 -113.62 12.69
N GLN A 367 6.75 -113.53 11.41
CA GLN A 367 6.87 -114.71 10.55
C GLN A 367 7.96 -115.68 11.03
N GLN A 368 9.10 -115.16 11.49
CA GLN A 368 10.17 -115.94 12.08
C GLN A 368 9.72 -116.62 13.38
N ASP A 369 9.02 -115.92 14.27
CA ASP A 369 8.44 -116.47 15.50
C ASP A 369 7.46 -117.60 15.19
N THR A 370 6.62 -117.43 14.17
CA THR A 370 5.72 -118.48 13.68
C THR A 370 6.49 -119.70 13.16
N ALA A 371 7.55 -119.47 12.38
CA ALA A 371 8.40 -120.54 11.87
C ALA A 371 9.13 -121.29 12.98
N ILE A 372 9.66 -120.58 13.99
CA ILE A 372 10.29 -121.15 15.19
C ILE A 372 9.28 -122.00 15.96
N SER A 373 8.05 -121.50 16.18
CA SER A 373 6.99 -122.27 16.84
C SER A 373 6.66 -123.56 16.09
N ASN A 374 6.60 -123.53 14.75
CA ASN A 374 6.37 -124.72 13.93
C ASN A 374 7.53 -125.73 14.02
N LEU A 375 8.77 -125.25 14.04
CA LEU A 375 9.96 -126.11 14.25
C LEU A 375 9.95 -126.74 15.64
N GLN A 376 9.62 -125.98 16.69
CA GLN A 376 9.49 -126.51 18.06
C GLN A 376 8.41 -127.59 18.17
N ALA A 377 7.27 -127.41 17.49
CA ALA A 377 6.22 -128.43 17.40
C ALA A 377 6.70 -129.69 16.67
N THR A 378 7.46 -129.52 15.59
CA THR A 378 8.06 -130.63 14.82
C THR A 378 9.08 -131.39 15.67
N ASP A 379 9.98 -130.68 16.37
CA ASP A 379 10.97 -131.28 17.27
C ASP A 379 10.28 -132.07 18.40
N SER A 380 9.24 -131.51 19.02
CA SER A 380 8.45 -132.22 20.04
C SER A 380 7.84 -133.53 19.49
N SER A 381 7.33 -133.51 18.25
CA SER A 381 6.81 -134.70 17.57
C SER A 381 7.90 -135.74 17.30
N LEU A 382 9.08 -135.30 16.82
CA LEU A 382 10.23 -136.18 16.61
C LEU A 382 10.74 -136.80 17.92
N GLN A 383 10.83 -136.03 19.01
CA GLN A 383 11.20 -136.54 20.33
C GLN A 383 10.22 -137.60 20.84
N ASN A 384 8.92 -137.38 20.63
CA ASN A 384 7.88 -138.37 20.93
C ASN A 384 8.08 -139.65 20.10
N GLN A 385 8.38 -139.53 18.80
CA GLN A 385 8.64 -140.68 17.92
C GLN A 385 9.92 -141.43 18.32
N ILE A 386 11.00 -140.72 18.66
CA ILE A 386 12.25 -141.31 19.15
C ILE A 386 11.98 -142.10 20.44
N THR A 387 11.24 -141.51 21.38
CA THR A 387 10.85 -142.16 22.63
C THR A 387 10.00 -143.41 22.38
N ALA A 388 9.02 -143.33 21.46
CA ALA A 388 8.19 -144.47 21.08
C ALA A 388 9.02 -145.60 20.44
N ASN A 389 9.87 -145.28 19.46
CA ASN A 389 10.76 -146.24 18.81
C ASN A 389 11.72 -146.89 19.82
N LYS A 390 12.26 -146.10 20.76
CA LYS A 390 13.10 -146.61 21.85
C LYS A 390 12.33 -147.60 22.73
N ASN A 391 11.11 -147.26 23.15
CA ASN A 391 10.26 -148.17 23.93
C ASN A 391 9.96 -149.47 23.17
N THR A 392 9.67 -149.39 21.86
CA THR A 392 9.48 -150.57 21.01
C THR A 392 10.75 -151.42 20.92
N ALA A 393 11.91 -150.80 20.72
CA ALA A 393 13.20 -151.50 20.68
C ALA A 393 13.53 -152.15 22.03
N ASP A 394 13.29 -151.45 23.14
CA ASP A 394 13.49 -151.95 24.51
C ASP A 394 12.55 -153.15 24.78
N GLN A 395 11.29 -153.11 24.33
CA GLN A 395 10.36 -154.26 24.38
C GLN A 395 10.84 -155.44 23.53
N GLN A 396 11.31 -155.19 22.30
CA GLN A 396 11.87 -156.22 21.43
C GLN A 396 13.10 -156.88 22.05
N ASN A 397 14.02 -156.09 22.61
CA ASN A 397 15.20 -156.58 23.33
C ASN A 397 14.81 -157.41 24.55
N SER A 398 13.83 -156.96 25.34
CA SER A 398 13.29 -157.74 26.47
C SER A 398 12.68 -159.06 26.01
N THR A 399 11.97 -159.07 24.87
CA THR A 399 11.38 -160.27 24.27
C THR A 399 12.45 -161.24 23.78
N GLN A 400 13.48 -160.74 23.08
CA GLN A 400 14.62 -161.54 22.65
C GLN A 400 15.41 -162.11 23.84
N ALA A 401 15.62 -161.32 24.89
CA ALA A 401 16.27 -161.79 26.12
C ALA A 401 15.47 -162.92 26.79
N GLN A 402 14.13 -162.82 26.80
CA GLN A 402 13.26 -163.89 27.29
C GLN A 402 13.40 -165.15 26.42
N GLN A 403 13.34 -165.03 25.10
CA GLN A 403 13.54 -166.15 24.17
C GLN A 403 14.91 -166.84 24.34
N ILE A 404 15.98 -166.06 24.56
CA ILE A 404 17.33 -166.60 24.85
C ILE A 404 17.32 -167.39 26.15
N THR A 405 16.68 -166.85 27.19
CA THR A 405 16.54 -167.52 28.50
C THR A 405 15.78 -168.84 28.34
N ASP A 406 14.67 -168.85 27.60
CA ASP A 406 13.87 -170.05 27.32
C ASP A 406 14.68 -171.09 26.53
N LEU A 407 15.48 -170.68 25.54
CA LEU A 407 16.39 -171.56 24.80
C LEU A 407 17.50 -172.14 25.69
N GLN A 408 18.05 -171.35 26.62
CA GLN A 408 19.05 -171.81 27.58
C GLN A 408 18.45 -172.83 28.56
N ASN A 409 17.23 -172.62 29.04
CA ASN A 409 16.50 -173.58 29.86
C ASN A 409 16.25 -174.89 29.12
N ASN A 410 15.84 -174.82 27.84
CA ASN A 410 15.65 -176.00 27.00
C ASN A 410 16.98 -176.75 26.73
N LYS A 411 18.10 -176.03 26.61
CA LYS A 411 19.44 -176.64 26.57
C LYS A 411 19.81 -177.30 27.91
N ALA A 412 19.46 -176.71 29.05
CA ALA A 412 19.65 -177.30 30.38
C ALA A 412 18.81 -178.59 30.53
N ASP A 413 17.56 -178.60 30.07
CA ASP A 413 16.72 -179.81 30.03
C ASP A 413 17.34 -180.91 29.16
N LYS A 414 17.89 -180.55 27.99
CA LYS A 414 18.62 -181.48 27.12
C LYS A 414 19.91 -182.02 27.77
N SER A 415 20.56 -181.22 28.62
CA SER A 415 21.74 -181.60 29.40
C SER A 415 21.37 -182.53 30.57
N ALA A 416 20.23 -182.29 31.22
CA ALA A 416 19.67 -183.17 32.25
C ALA A 416 19.25 -184.53 31.67
N LEU A 417 18.73 -184.56 30.44
CA LEU A 417 18.37 -185.79 29.72
C LEU A 417 19.60 -186.67 29.42
N THR A 418 20.74 -186.05 29.05
CA THR A 418 22.01 -186.78 28.80
C THR A 418 22.66 -187.26 30.10
N ALA A 419 22.50 -186.55 31.21
CA ALA A 419 22.94 -187.01 32.53
C ALA A 419 22.13 -188.23 33.04
N LEU A 420 20.83 -188.32 32.70
CA LEU A 420 19.97 -189.45 33.09
C LEU A 420 20.31 -190.74 32.33
N GLU A 421 20.79 -190.66 31.09
CA GLU A 421 21.27 -191.81 30.30
C GLU A 421 22.55 -192.45 30.86
N THR A 422 23.34 -191.70 31.66
CA THR A 422 24.65 -192.17 32.15
C THR A 422 24.54 -193.00 33.45
N VAL A 423 23.44 -192.88 34.21
CA VAL A 423 23.30 -193.49 35.55
C VAL A 423 22.76 -194.92 35.53
N LYS A 424 22.06 -195.36 34.46
CA LYS A 424 21.43 -196.69 34.44
C LYS A 424 22.36 -197.89 34.22
N TYR A 425 23.68 -197.68 34.10
CA TYR A 425 24.64 -198.77 33.86
C TYR A 425 25.36 -199.32 35.11
N PHE A 426 24.96 -198.94 36.33
CA PHE A 426 25.52 -199.55 37.55
C PHE A 426 24.44 -199.90 38.58
N VAL A 427 24.40 -201.21 38.88
CA VAL A 427 23.62 -201.99 39.86
C VAL A 427 22.28 -202.54 39.38
#